data_AF-A0A2N6EXA9-F1
#
_entry.id   AF-A0A2N6EXA9-F1
#
_cell.length_a   1.000
_cell.length_b   1.000
_cell.length_c   1.000
_cell.angle_alpha   90.00
_cell.angle_beta   90.00
_cell.angle_gamma   90.00
#
_symmetry.space_group_name_H-M   'P 1'
#
loop_
_entity.id
_entity.type
_entity.pdbx_description
1 polymer ?
#
loop_
_entity_poly.entity_id
_entity_poly.type
_entity_poly.pdbx_seq_one_letter_code
_entity_poly.pdbx_strand_id
1 'polypeptide(L)'
;MNTTEYKGMCELFGDGEMVWVENQTSHLQGRVTGCRENMIEVDVKGHRETWDRDICTELTHGFKVKYSETLKHPHEYDTHLD
;
A
#
# COMPACT_ATOMS: atom_id res chain seq x y z
N MET A 1 6.51 -8.61 2.90
CA MET A 1 5.68 -8.67 1.68
C MET A 1 6.15 -9.80 0.75
N ASN A 2 5.25 -10.57 0.14
CA ASN A 2 5.65 -11.59 -0.84
C ASN A 2 6.04 -10.98 -2.20
N THR A 3 6.78 -11.72 -3.02
CA THR A 3 7.30 -11.23 -4.32
C THR A 3 6.20 -10.71 -5.26
N THR A 4 5.04 -11.36 -5.30
CA THR A 4 3.92 -10.93 -6.17
C THR A 4 3.31 -9.61 -5.71
N GLU A 5 3.08 -9.47 -4.41
CA GLU A 5 2.55 -8.23 -3.81
C GLU A 5 3.51 -7.06 -4.06
N TYR A 6 4.81 -7.29 -3.87
CA TYR A 6 5.83 -6.29 -4.13
C TYR A 6 5.84 -5.82 -5.58
N LYS A 7 5.74 -6.75 -6.54
CA LYS A 7 5.68 -6.39 -7.97
C LYS A 7 4.45 -5.57 -8.28
N GLY A 8 3.26 -6.00 -7.83
CA GLY A 8 2.01 -5.27 -8.06
C GLY A 8 2.06 -3.86 -7.46
N MET A 9 2.58 -3.71 -6.24
CA MET A 9 2.79 -2.42 -5.59
C MET A 9 3.69 -1.49 -6.42
N CYS A 10 4.79 -2.02 -6.96
CA CYS A 10 5.71 -1.24 -7.79
C CYS A 10 5.14 -0.91 -9.17
N GLU A 11 4.31 -1.78 -9.75
CA GLU A 11 3.55 -1.49 -10.98
C GLU A 11 2.57 -0.34 -10.74
N LEU A 12 1.76 -0.40 -9.68
CA LEU A 12 0.85 0.68 -9.28
C LEU A 12 1.58 2.02 -9.09
N PHE A 13 2.71 2.00 -8.38
CA PHE A 13 3.56 3.19 -8.25
C PHE A 13 4.08 3.69 -9.61
N GLY A 14 4.48 2.78 -10.51
CA GLY A 14 4.94 3.09 -11.86
C GLY A 14 3.86 3.71 -12.74
N ASP A 15 2.60 3.33 -12.54
CA ASP A 15 1.41 3.92 -13.18
C ASP A 15 1.03 5.29 -12.58
N GLY A 16 1.72 5.75 -11.53
CA GLY A 16 1.49 7.03 -10.88
C GLY A 16 0.48 6.99 -9.73
N GLU A 17 0.02 5.79 -9.35
CA GLU A 17 -0.91 5.61 -8.23
C GLU A 17 -0.24 5.91 -6.89
N MET A 18 -1.04 6.38 -5.93
CA MET A 18 -0.55 6.66 -4.59
C MET A 18 -0.58 5.39 -3.73
N VAL A 19 0.61 4.84 -3.45
CA VAL A 19 0.76 3.64 -2.64
C VAL A 19 1.32 3.96 -1.25
N TRP A 20 0.78 3.32 -0.22
CA TRP A 20 1.24 3.43 1.16
C TRP A 20 1.70 2.08 1.68
N VAL A 21 2.70 2.09 2.54
CA VAL A 21 3.22 0.89 3.20
C VAL A 21 3.41 1.13 4.68
N GLU A 22 3.30 0.07 5.46
CA GLU A 22 3.63 0.03 6.87
C GLU A 22 4.89 -0.80 7.09
N ASN A 23 5.82 -0.27 7.86
CA ASN A 23 6.94 -1.01 8.41
C ASN A 23 6.47 -1.81 9.63
N GLN A 24 6.46 -3.14 9.54
CA GLN A 24 5.98 -4.01 10.62
C GLN A 24 6.87 -3.99 11.87
N THR A 25 8.13 -3.56 11.76
CA THR A 25 9.05 -3.50 12.90
C THR A 25 8.88 -2.22 13.71
N SER A 26 8.76 -1.08 13.03
CA SER A 26 8.63 0.23 13.68
C SER A 26 7.19 0.73 13.79
N HIS A 27 6.24 0.06 13.14
CA HIS A 27 4.86 0.51 12.95
C HIS A 27 4.75 1.91 12.33
N LEU A 28 5.75 2.32 11.56
CA LEU A 28 5.73 3.57 10.81
C LEU A 28 5.02 3.36 9.48
N GLN A 29 4.27 4.37 9.06
CA GLN A 29 3.58 4.40 7.79
C GLN A 29 4.27 5.41 6.88
N GLY A 30 4.51 5.01 5.64
CA GLY A 30 5.20 5.82 4.65
C GLY A 30 4.55 5.70 3.30
N ARG A 31 4.56 6.79 2.54
CA ARG A 31 4.12 6.82 1.15
C ARG A 31 5.23 6.30 0.27
N VAL A 32 4.96 5.35 -0.63
CA VAL A 32 5.96 4.86 -1.58
C VAL A 32 6.37 5.99 -2.54
N THR A 33 7.67 6.19 -2.66
CA THR A 33 8.30 7.17 -3.57
C THR A 33 9.27 6.51 -4.55
N GLY A 34 9.53 5.22 -4.40
CA GLY A 34 10.35 4.45 -5.32
C GLY A 34 10.43 2.97 -4.95
N CYS A 35 10.72 2.13 -5.94
CA CYS A 35 11.02 0.72 -5.77
C CYS A 35 12.44 0.42 -6.26
N ARG A 36 13.21 -0.33 -5.47
CA ARG A 36 14.55 -0.85 -5.83
C ARG A 36 14.63 -2.34 -5.56
N GLU A 37 15.63 -3.05 -6.10
CA GLU A 37 15.83 -4.48 -5.80
C GLU A 37 15.76 -4.78 -4.30
N ASN A 38 14.68 -5.45 -3.90
CA ASN A 38 14.31 -5.82 -2.52
C ASN A 38 14.09 -4.67 -1.52
N MET A 39 14.08 -3.42 -1.96
CA MET A 39 13.86 -2.26 -1.10
C MET A 39 12.74 -1.36 -1.62
N ILE A 40 12.08 -0.69 -0.68
CA ILE A 40 11.00 0.28 -0.93
C ILE A 40 11.48 1.62 -0.39
N GLU A 41 11.51 2.63 -1.24
CA GLU A 41 11.77 4.01 -0.83
C GLU A 41 10.46 4.66 -0.45
N VAL A 42 10.38 5.20 0.76
CA VAL A 42 9.15 5.76 1.31
C VAL A 42 9.39 7.17 1.84
N ASP A 43 8.37 8.01 1.78
CA ASP A 43 8.32 9.28 2.49
C ASP A 43 7.53 9.11 3.78
N VAL A 44 8.18 9.39 4.90
CA VAL A 44 7.61 9.37 6.24
C VAL A 44 7.66 10.79 6.77
N LYS A 45 6.52 11.49 6.75
CA LYS A 45 6.39 12.87 7.26
C LYS A 45 7.40 13.85 6.64
N GLY A 46 7.67 13.72 5.34
CA GLY A 46 8.64 14.58 4.63
C GLY A 46 10.10 14.14 4.74
N HIS A 47 10.36 12.97 5.35
CA HIS A 47 11.68 12.35 5.37
C HIS A 47 11.68 11.11 4.48
N ARG A 48 12.66 11.06 3.56
CA ARG A 48 12.88 9.88 2.73
C ARG A 48 13.56 8.80 3.57
N GLU A 49 12.90 7.66 3.68
CA GLU A 49 13.45 6.44 4.26
C GLU A 49 13.51 5.33 3.21
N THR A 50 14.22 4.26 3.53
CA THR A 50 14.29 3.06 2.70
C THR A 50 14.07 1.86 3.59
N TRP A 51 13.08 1.05 3.25
CA TRP A 51 12.68 -0.11 4.02
C TRP A 51 12.86 -1.38 3.20
N ASP A 52 13.19 -2.46 3.89
CA ASP A 52 13.27 -3.78 3.27
C ASP A 52 11.84 -4.29 2.95
N ARG A 53 11.65 -4.92 1.79
CA ARG A 53 10.33 -5.39 1.39
C ARG A 53 9.78 -6.46 2.34
N ASP A 54 10.63 -7.23 3.01
CA ASP A 54 10.22 -8.33 3.86
C ASP A 54 9.53 -7.83 5.13
N ILE A 55 9.97 -6.66 5.64
CA ILE A 55 9.37 -6.00 6.80
C ILE A 55 8.22 -5.05 6.45
N CYS A 56 7.92 -4.87 5.16
CA CYS A 56 6.85 -3.99 4.70
C CYS A 56 5.54 -4.74 4.44
N THR A 57 4.43 -4.04 4.64
CA THR A 57 3.08 -4.47 4.21
C THR A 57 2.39 -3.33 3.49
N GLU A 58 1.74 -3.62 2.37
CA GLU A 58 0.98 -2.61 1.61
C GLU A 58 -0.27 -2.20 2.40
N LEU A 59 -0.53 -0.89 2.41
CA LEU A 59 -1.76 -0.30 2.90
C LEU A 59 -2.56 0.22 1.69
N THR A 60 -3.55 -0.53 1.23
CA THR A 60 -4.44 -0.06 0.18
C THR A 60 -5.39 1.00 0.77
N HIS A 61 -5.37 2.24 0.26
CA HIS A 61 -6.21 3.37 0.74
C HIS A 61 -6.04 3.77 2.22
N GLY A 62 -4.93 3.43 2.88
CA GLY A 62 -4.75 3.75 4.31
C GLY A 62 -5.60 2.89 5.26
N PHE A 63 -6.27 1.86 4.75
CA PHE A 63 -6.99 0.88 5.56
C PHE A 63 -6.52 -0.53 5.22
N LYS A 64 -6.32 -1.35 6.25
CA LYS A 64 -5.99 -2.77 6.10
C LYS A 64 -7.16 -3.44 5.37
N VAL A 65 -7.01 -3.79 4.10
CA VAL A 65 -8.07 -4.47 3.34
C VAL A 65 -8.27 -5.86 3.94
N LYS A 66 -9.28 -5.98 4.81
CA LYS A 66 -9.81 -7.26 5.22
C LYS A 66 -10.69 -7.79 4.09
N TYR A 67 -10.10 -8.55 3.18
CA TYR A 67 -10.83 -9.22 2.09
C TYR A 67 -12.01 -10.10 2.58
N SER A 68 -12.09 -10.43 3.87
CA SER A 68 -13.22 -11.13 4.49
C SER A 68 -14.48 -10.27 4.69
N GLU A 69 -14.40 -8.94 4.59
CA GLU A 69 -15.55 -8.03 4.79
C GLU A 69 -16.09 -7.46 3.46
N THR A 70 -15.26 -7.33 2.42
CA THR A 70 -15.66 -6.78 1.10
C THR A 70 -16.69 -7.64 0.37
N LEU A 71 -16.82 -8.92 0.71
CA LEU A 71 -17.83 -9.83 0.13
C LEU A 71 -19.22 -9.69 0.78
N LYS A 72 -19.41 -8.87 1.83
CA LYS A 72 -20.70 -8.77 2.53
C LYS A 72 -21.62 -7.64 2.07
N HIS A 73 -21.10 -6.56 1.46
CA HIS A 73 -21.92 -5.38 1.12
C HIS A 73 -21.60 -4.80 -0.28
N PRO A 74 -21.97 -5.48 -1.37
CA PRO A 74 -21.71 -5.00 -2.74
C PRO A 74 -22.64 -3.85 -3.24
N HIS A 75 -23.58 -3.34 -2.43
CA HIS A 75 -24.65 -2.45 -2.92
C HIS A 75 -24.84 -1.11 -2.19
N GLU A 76 -23.90 -0.65 -1.35
CA GLU A 76 -24.11 0.60 -0.60
C GLU A 76 -23.57 1.87 -1.28
N TYR A 77 -23.01 1.78 -2.49
CA TYR A 77 -22.51 2.93 -3.25
C TYR A 77 -23.15 3.09 -4.63
N ASP A 78 -24.40 2.64 -4.81
CA ASP A 78 -25.23 3.03 -5.95
C ASP A 78 -26.14 4.18 -5.53
N THR A 79 -25.56 5.38 -5.39
CA THR A 79 -26.33 6.62 -5.32
C THR A 79 -26.53 7.19 -6.73
N HIS A 80 -27.17 6.43 -7.61
CA HIS A 80 -27.93 6.99 -8.73
C HIS A 80 -29.42 6.83 -8.41
N LEU A 81 -30.01 7.86 -7.83
CA LEU A 81 -31.46 8.11 -7.65
C LEU A 81 -31.52 9.41 -6.80
N ASP A 82 -32.04 10.55 -7.22
CA ASP A 82 -32.90 10.97 -8.33
C ASP A 82 -32.59 12.47 -8.60
#